data_AF-A0A9D1KHG7-F1
#
_entry.id   AF-A0A9D1KHG7-F1
#
_cell.length_a   1.000
_cell.length_b   1.000
_cell.length_c   1.000
_cell.angle_alpha   90.00
_cell.angle_beta   90.00
_cell.angle_gamma   90.00
#
_symmetry.space_group_name_H-M   'P 1'
#
loop_
_entity.id
_entity.type
_entity.pdbx_description
1 polymer ?
#
loop_
_entity_poly.entity_id
_entity_poly.type
_entity_poly.pdbx_seq_one_letter_code
_entity_poly.pdbx_strand_id
1 'polypeptide(L)'
;MNGKNEKMRSYSAEASRLRTQIQQTKEEIDAARNHFEQAVDPTLIDCYIYEINAAQLRYQFLLRRFKAAEEAAAGHQRAVRAKSQTP
;
A
#
# COMPACT_ATOMS: atom_id res chain seq x y z
N MET A 1 31.26 7.48 5.64
CA MET A 1 30.12 7.55 6.58
C MET A 1 28.92 8.15 5.83
N ASN A 2 27.88 7.37 5.50
CA ASN A 2 26.59 7.93 4.97
C ASN A 2 25.37 7.00 5.06
N GLY A 3 25.54 5.70 5.37
CA GLY A 3 24.47 4.69 5.35
C GLY A 3 23.28 4.86 6.32
N LYS A 4 23.29 5.85 7.22
CA LYS A 4 22.17 6.12 8.14
C LYS A 4 21.09 7.01 7.50
N ASN A 5 21.44 7.96 6.62
CA ASN A 5 20.49 8.87 5.99
C ASN A 5 19.80 8.25 4.74
N GLU A 6 20.42 7.25 4.12
CA GLU A 6 19.89 6.53 2.96
C GLU A 6 18.69 5.65 3.33
N LYS A 7 18.74 4.97 4.50
CA LYS A 7 17.65 4.10 4.96
C LYS A 7 16.37 4.87 5.23
N MET A 8 16.44 6.06 5.85
CA MET A 8 15.28 6.91 6.10
C MET A 8 14.61 7.39 4.80
N ARG A 9 15.42 7.85 3.83
CA ARG A 9 14.92 8.23 2.49
C ARG A 9 14.27 7.03 1.78
N SER A 10 14.85 5.84 1.92
CA SER A 10 14.31 4.62 1.33
C SER A 10 12.95 4.23 1.91
N TYR A 11 12.75 4.33 3.23
CA TYR A 11 11.44 4.02 3.85
C TYR A 11 10.37 5.05 3.46
N SER A 12 10.71 6.33 3.41
CA SER A 12 9.79 7.38 2.95
C SER A 12 9.42 7.20 1.47
N ALA A 13 10.37 6.79 0.62
CA ALA A 13 10.10 6.49 -0.79
C ALA A 13 9.21 5.24 -0.96
N GLU A 14 9.43 4.19 -0.16
CA GLU A 14 8.58 3.00 -0.17
C GLU A 14 7.15 3.32 0.28
N ALA A 15 6.98 4.08 1.36
CA ALA A 15 5.66 4.50 1.85
C ALA A 15 4.91 5.35 0.79
N SER A 16 5.60 6.26 0.11
CA SER A 16 5.03 7.04 -0.99
C SER A 16 4.58 6.14 -2.15
N ARG A 17 5.43 5.21 -2.59
CA ARG A 17 5.09 4.24 -3.65
C ARG A 17 3.89 3.38 -3.27
N LEU A 18 3.86 2.87 -2.04
CA LEU A 18 2.75 2.06 -1.54
C LEU A 18 1.45 2.87 -1.52
N ARG A 19 1.49 4.14 -1.11
CA ARG A 19 0.33 5.04 -1.15
C ARG A 19 -0.20 5.23 -2.58
N THR A 20 0.68 5.43 -3.56
CA THR A 20 0.27 5.51 -4.97
C THR A 20 -0.39 4.21 -5.44
N GLN A 21 0.19 3.06 -5.13
CA GLN A 21 -0.38 1.76 -5.52
C GLN A 21 -1.74 1.49 -4.86
N ILE A 22 -1.92 1.91 -3.60
CA ILE A 22 -3.19 1.83 -2.88
C ILE A 22 -4.25 2.65 -3.60
N GLN A 23 -3.92 3.89 -3.98
CA GLN A 23 -4.85 4.78 -4.67
C GLN A 23 -5.24 4.23 -6.05
N GLN A 24 -4.26 3.76 -6.84
CA GLN A 24 -4.52 3.11 -8.13
C GLN A 24 -5.40 1.87 -7.97
N THR A 25 -5.10 1.00 -7.00
CA THR A 25 -5.92 -0.20 -6.76
C THR A 25 -7.34 0.15 -6.36
N LYS A 26 -7.55 1.26 -5.63
CA LYS A 26 -8.89 1.73 -5.27
C LYS A 26 -9.66 2.19 -6.51
N GLU A 27 -9.01 2.96 -7.40
CA GLU A 27 -9.61 3.40 -8.67
C GLU A 27 -9.98 2.21 -9.56
N GLU A 28 -9.13 1.18 -9.62
CA GLU A 28 -9.42 -0.06 -10.35
C GLU A 28 -10.63 -0.82 -9.76
N ILE A 29 -10.75 -0.90 -8.43
CA ILE A 29 -11.92 -1.49 -7.77
C ILE A 29 -13.19 -0.71 -8.13
N ASP A 30 -13.15 0.62 -8.03
CA ASP A 30 -14.30 1.47 -8.30
C ASP A 30 -14.71 1.36 -9.79
N ALA A 31 -13.73 1.33 -10.70
CA ALA A 31 -13.99 1.12 -12.13
C ALA A 31 -14.62 -0.25 -12.42
N ALA A 32 -14.06 -1.34 -11.86
CA ALA A 32 -14.60 -2.68 -12.03
C ALA A 32 -16.02 -2.82 -11.45
N ARG A 33 -16.30 -2.17 -10.31
CA ARG A 33 -17.66 -2.11 -9.74
C ARG A 33 -18.63 -1.35 -10.65
N ASN A 34 -18.23 -0.21 -11.20
CA ASN A 34 -19.06 0.55 -12.14
C ASN A 34 -19.41 -0.28 -13.40
N HIS A 35 -18.46 -1.06 -13.92
CA HIS A 35 -18.72 -1.94 -15.06
C HIS A 35 -19.59 -3.15 -14.67
N PHE A 36 -19.39 -3.72 -13.49
CA PHE A 36 -20.21 -4.80 -12.95
C PHE A 36 -21.69 -4.41 -12.86
N GLU A 37 -22.00 -3.20 -12.39
CA GLU A 37 -23.37 -2.70 -12.26
C GLU A 37 -24.11 -2.61 -13.61
N GLN A 38 -23.39 -2.48 -14.71
CA GLN A 38 -23.94 -2.38 -16.07
C GLN A 38 -23.88 -3.70 -16.83
N ALA A 39 -23.20 -4.72 -16.29
CA ALA A 39 -23.02 -6.00 -16.94
C ALA A 39 -24.31 -6.83 -16.89
N VAL A 40 -24.75 -7.30 -18.05
CA VAL A 40 -25.92 -8.19 -18.18
C VAL A 40 -25.54 -9.58 -18.69
N ASP A 41 -24.34 -9.71 -19.25
CA ASP A 41 -23.80 -10.99 -19.69
C ASP A 41 -23.31 -11.79 -18.47
N PRO A 42 -23.81 -13.02 -18.24
CA PRO A 42 -23.43 -13.84 -17.09
C PRO A 42 -21.92 -14.11 -16.98
N THR A 43 -21.23 -14.28 -18.12
CA THR A 43 -19.79 -14.54 -18.13
C THR A 43 -19.02 -13.28 -17.73
N LEU A 44 -19.45 -12.10 -18.20
CA LEU A 44 -18.86 -10.83 -17.80
C LEU A 44 -19.11 -10.52 -16.32
N ILE A 45 -20.30 -10.85 -15.80
CA ILE A 45 -20.62 -10.72 -14.37
C ILE A 45 -19.61 -11.54 -13.54
N ASP A 46 -19.37 -12.80 -13.89
CA ASP A 46 -18.38 -13.65 -13.22
C ASP A 46 -16.96 -13.07 -13.32
N CYS A 47 -16.56 -12.63 -14.53
CA CYS A 47 -15.26 -11.98 -14.73
C CYS A 47 -15.06 -10.78 -13.80
N TYR A 48 -16.04 -9.90 -13.69
CA TYR A 48 -15.97 -8.73 -12.81
C TYR A 48 -15.97 -9.11 -11.33
N ILE A 49 -16.68 -10.16 -10.91
CA ILE A 49 -16.60 -10.68 -9.53
C ILE A 49 -15.17 -11.10 -9.22
N TYR A 50 -14.53 -11.88 -10.10
CA TYR A 50 -13.15 -12.31 -9.90
C TYR A 50 -12.16 -11.13 -9.93
N GLU A 51 -12.36 -10.18 -10.84
CA GLU A 51 -11.53 -8.98 -10.95
C GLU A 51 -11.59 -8.12 -9.69
N ILE A 52 -12.81 -7.81 -9.21
CA ILE A 52 -13.03 -7.04 -7.99
C ILE A 52 -12.39 -7.77 -6.80
N ASN A 53 -12.62 -9.08 -6.65
CA ASN A 53 -12.05 -9.86 -5.56
C ASN A 53 -10.51 -9.84 -5.59
N ALA A 54 -9.90 -10.02 -6.77
CA ALA A 54 -8.46 -9.95 -6.94
C ALA A 54 -7.90 -8.57 -6.59
N ALA A 55 -8.56 -7.50 -7.03
CA ALA A 55 -8.18 -6.13 -6.72
C ALA A 55 -8.34 -5.81 -5.22
N GLN A 56 -9.39 -6.31 -4.57
CA GLN A 56 -9.57 -6.19 -3.11
C GLN A 56 -8.48 -6.91 -2.32
N LEU A 57 -8.09 -8.13 -2.74
CA LEU A 57 -6.98 -8.85 -2.12
C LEU A 57 -5.65 -8.09 -2.28
N ARG A 58 -5.39 -7.53 -3.47
CA ARG A 58 -4.25 -6.64 -3.72
C ARG A 58 -4.29 -5.42 -2.80
N TYR A 59 -5.43 -4.79 -2.65
CA TYR A 59 -5.62 -3.63 -1.76
C TYR A 59 -5.29 -3.97 -0.30
N GLN A 60 -5.82 -5.09 0.21
CA GLN A 60 -5.53 -5.55 1.57
C GLN A 60 -4.04 -5.82 1.80
N PHE A 61 -3.38 -6.47 0.83
CA PHE A 61 -1.95 -6.71 0.89
C PHE A 61 -1.15 -5.40 0.94
N LEU A 62 -1.48 -4.44 0.08
CA LEU A 62 -0.82 -3.13 0.05
C LEU A 62 -1.00 -2.35 1.35
N LEU A 63 -2.19 -2.38 1.96
CA LEU A 63 -2.44 -1.75 3.26
C LEU A 63 -1.57 -2.34 4.37
N ARG A 64 -1.44 -3.67 4.43
CA ARG A 64 -0.58 -4.33 5.42
C ARG A 64 0.88 -3.93 5.24
N ARG A 65 1.36 -3.88 3.99
CA ARG A 65 2.72 -3.42 3.67
C ARG A 65 2.93 -1.96 4.03
N PHE A 66 1.97 -1.09 3.72
CA PHE A 66 2.05 0.33 4.05
C PHE A 66 2.17 0.54 5.56
N LYS A 67 1.34 -0.15 6.36
CA LYS A 67 1.42 -0.09 7.82
C LYS A 67 2.78 -0.57 8.34
N ALA A 68 3.31 -1.67 7.81
CA ALA A 68 4.63 -2.17 8.21
C ALA A 68 5.77 -1.19 7.86
N ALA A 69 5.69 -0.51 6.71
CA ALA A 69 6.67 0.49 6.30
C ALA A 69 6.64 1.73 7.23
N GLU A 70 5.46 2.20 7.60
CA GLU A 70 5.28 3.31 8.56
C GLU A 70 5.82 2.94 9.95
N GLU A 71 5.55 1.73 10.44
CA GLU A 71 6.06 1.23 11.72
C GLU A 71 7.60 1.11 11.71
N ALA A 72 8.19 0.63 10.60
CA ALA A 72 9.64 0.55 10.43
C ALA A 72 10.30 1.93 10.44
N ALA A 73 9.69 2.92 9.78
CA ALA A 73 10.16 4.31 9.80
C ALA A 73 10.09 4.92 11.20
N ALA A 74 8.97 4.73 11.91
CA ALA A 74 8.77 5.24 13.27
C ALA A 74 9.70 4.57 14.30
N GLY A 75 9.92 3.26 14.19
CA GLY A 75 10.85 2.50 15.03
C GLY A 75 12.29 2.97 14.87
N HIS A 76 12.70 3.31 13.64
CA HIS A 76 14.02 3.88 13.38
C HIS A 76 14.20 5.25 14.06
N GLN A 77 13.20 6.13 14.00
CA GLN A 77 13.23 7.43 14.66
C GLN A 77 13.33 7.33 16.20
N ARG A 78 12.60 6.38 16.81
CA ARG A 78 12.70 6.11 18.25
C ARG A 78 14.09 5.63 18.65
N ALA A 79 14.68 4.71 17.89
CA ALA A 79 16.02 4.20 18.16
C ALA A 79 17.13 5.26 17.99
N VAL A 80 16.97 6.19 17.04
CA VAL A 80 17.89 7.33 16.86
C VAL A 80 17.82 8.28 18.07
N ARG A 81 16.60 8.62 18.52
CA ARG A 81 16.39 9.52 19.66
C ARG A 81 16.88 8.96 20.99
N ALA A 82 16.71 7.65 21.22
CA ALA A 82 17.20 6.98 22.43
C ALA A 82 18.74 6.99 22.53
N LYS A 83 19.45 6.85 21.41
CA LYS A 83 20.92 6.87 21.37
C LYS A 83 21.54 8.26 21.55
N SER A 84 20.77 9.32 21.31
CA SER A 84 21.19 10.71 21.56
C SER A 84 20.95 11.20 23.00
N GLN A 85 20.39 10.36 23.87
CA GLN A 85 20.00 10.73 25.24
C GLN A 85 20.73 9.94 26.34
N THR A 86 21.67 9.05 26.00
CA THR A 86 22.55 8.41 27.00
C THR A 86 23.71 9.35 27.36
N PRO A 87 23.94 9.65 28.66
CA PRO A 87 25.05 10.49 29.14
C PRO A 87 26.43 9.96 28.75
#